data_AF-A0A2S9SQJ0-F1
#
_entry.id   AF-A0A2S9SQJ0-F1
#
_cell.length_a   1.000
_cell.length_b   1.000
_cell.length_c   1.000
_cell.angle_alpha   90.00
_cell.angle_beta   90.00
_cell.angle_gamma   90.00
#
_symmetry.space_group_name_H-M   'P 1'
#
loop_
_entity.id
_entity.type
_entity.pdbx_description
1 polymer ?
#
loop_
_entity_poly.entity_id
_entity_poly.type
_entity_poly.pdbx_seq_one_letter_code
_entity_poly.pdbx_strand_id
1 'polypeptide(L)'
;MEIGKATSVYQTQEVKGTKETYYKEAQKVDYSNYSADDLMQIPFEEVKLNQESIDKRVKELSDDGKINDKKFGKFIDLKRALNFSGNNSIDKAYYETIQSVQPEEKTGLLSFEFQMNFQGFAQGEDISPTFMKDGRSGNGSYILNKNQATSVDFDAFINSAIASFEKNLTKAKSSNAENSVQNQYQGIVDFYKTFQENFNKATKEPYYA
;
A
#
# COMPACT_ATOMS: atom_id res chain seq x y z
N MET A 1 14.98 35.51 19.32
CA MET A 1 14.47 34.41 18.48
C MET A 1 15.58 33.39 18.37
N GLU A 2 15.52 32.33 19.17
CA GLU A 2 16.43 31.18 19.01
C GLU A 2 15.89 30.29 17.89
N ILE A 3 16.74 30.07 16.89
CA ILE A 3 16.49 29.24 15.71
C ILE A 3 16.49 27.78 16.18
N GLY A 4 15.48 27.02 15.74
CA GLY A 4 15.15 25.68 16.22
C GLY A 4 16.34 24.72 16.28
N LYS A 5 16.57 24.16 17.47
CA LYS A 5 17.53 23.07 17.68
C LYS A 5 17.04 21.83 16.94
N ALA A 6 17.69 21.47 15.83
CA ALA A 6 17.63 20.13 15.27
C ALA A 6 18.02 19.14 16.37
N THR A 7 17.13 18.21 16.71
CA THR A 7 17.41 17.17 17.70
C THR A 7 17.83 15.92 16.92
N SER A 8 19.13 15.65 16.83
CA SER A 8 19.64 14.44 16.17
C SER A 8 19.27 13.21 17.01
N VAL A 9 18.65 12.21 16.38
CA VAL A 9 18.38 10.90 16.98
C VAL A 9 19.27 9.88 16.28
N TYR A 10 20.02 9.10 17.06
CA TYR A 10 20.92 8.08 16.54
C TYR A 10 20.18 6.74 16.43
N GLN A 11 20.27 6.08 15.26
CA GLN A 11 19.75 4.73 15.07
C GLN A 11 20.90 3.73 14.82
N THR A 12 20.75 2.52 15.35
CA THR A 12 21.68 1.40 15.17
C THR A 12 21.31 0.60 13.92
N GLN A 13 22.26 0.48 12.99
CA GLN A 13 22.14 -0.40 11.82
C GLN A 13 23.07 -1.61 12.03
N GLU A 14 22.51 -2.82 12.08
CA GLU A 14 23.30 -4.05 12.07
C GLU A 14 23.48 -4.54 10.63
N VAL A 15 24.71 -4.49 10.14
CA VAL A 15 25.08 -5.09 8.85
C VAL A 15 25.38 -6.57 9.08
N LYS A 16 24.68 -7.46 8.37
CA LYS A 16 24.91 -8.92 8.46
C LYS A 16 26.34 -9.25 8.03
N GLY A 17 27.22 -9.55 8.99
CA GLY A 17 28.58 -10.05 8.75
C GLY A 17 29.70 -9.26 9.40
N THR A 18 29.45 -8.06 9.93
CA THR A 18 30.45 -7.27 10.66
C THR A 18 29.88 -6.84 12.02
N LYS A 19 30.68 -7.01 13.08
CA LYS A 19 30.36 -6.53 14.45
C LYS A 19 30.52 -5.00 14.58
N GLU A 20 30.23 -4.24 13.52
CA GLU A 20 30.34 -2.79 13.51
C GLU A 20 28.94 -2.18 13.43
N THR A 21 28.52 -1.52 14.52
CA THR A 21 27.29 -0.74 14.57
C THR A 21 27.55 0.62 13.92
N TYR A 22 26.91 0.92 12.80
CA TYR A 22 26.98 2.25 12.20
C TYR A 22 25.84 3.13 12.73
N TYR A 23 26.16 4.38 13.06
CA TYR A 23 25.20 5.41 13.45
C TYR A 23 24.89 6.29 12.26
N LYS A 24 23.66 6.23 11.74
CA LYS A 24 23.19 7.17 10.72
C LYS A 24 22.48 8.33 11.44
N GLU A 25 22.90 9.56 11.17
CA GLU A 25 22.22 10.75 11.68
C GLU A 25 20.87 10.87 10.96
N ALA A 26 19.78 10.54 11.65
CA ALA A 26 18.44 10.74 11.13
C ALA A 26 18.06 12.22 11.34
N GLN A 27 18.06 13.01 10.25
CA GLN A 27 17.47 14.34 10.28
C GLN A 27 15.96 14.19 10.47
N LYS A 28 15.44 14.77 11.56
CA LYS A 28 13.99 14.87 11.78
C LYS A 28 13.43 15.86 10.76
N VAL A 29 12.71 15.36 9.77
CA VAL A 29 12.08 16.19 8.74
C VAL A 29 10.90 16.94 9.35
N ASP A 30 10.79 18.23 9.05
CA ASP A 30 9.67 19.07 9.50
C ASP A 30 8.55 19.08 8.45
N TYR A 31 7.45 18.40 8.77
CA TYR A 31 6.26 18.30 7.92
C TYR A 31 5.21 19.40 8.18
N SER A 32 5.49 20.36 9.07
CA SER A 32 4.51 21.39 9.49
C SER A 32 3.92 22.22 8.35
N ASN A 33 4.63 22.33 7.21
CA ASN A 33 4.18 23.09 6.04
C ASN A 33 3.63 22.21 4.91
N TYR A 34 3.64 20.89 5.05
CA TYR A 34 3.16 19.99 4.01
C TYR A 34 1.63 20.06 3.91
N SER A 35 1.11 20.08 2.69
CA SER A 35 -0.31 19.91 2.40
C SER A 35 -0.71 18.43 2.42
N ALA A 36 -2.01 18.16 2.36
CA ALA A 36 -2.50 16.79 2.24
C ALA A 36 -1.94 16.08 0.99
N ASP A 37 -1.78 16.79 -0.12
CA ASP A 37 -1.26 16.18 -1.35
C ASP A 37 0.24 15.90 -1.23
N ASP A 38 1.01 16.80 -0.63
CA ASP A 38 2.44 16.60 -0.40
C ASP A 38 2.70 15.36 0.47
N LEU A 39 1.93 15.18 1.54
CA LEU A 39 2.07 14.04 2.43
C LEU A 39 1.76 12.70 1.75
N MET A 40 0.83 12.68 0.78
CA MET A 40 0.53 11.45 0.02
C MET A 40 1.61 11.11 -1.01
N GLN A 41 2.50 12.05 -1.35
CA GLN A 41 3.59 11.85 -2.30
C GLN A 41 4.93 11.52 -1.63
N ILE A 42 4.99 11.46 -0.29
CA ILE A 42 6.22 11.11 0.42
C ILE A 42 6.65 9.67 0.03
N PRO A 43 7.93 9.42 -0.29
CA PRO A 43 8.42 8.09 -0.61
C PRO A 43 8.29 7.10 0.56
N PHE A 44 8.11 5.82 0.24
CA PHE A 44 7.96 4.74 1.22
C PHE A 44 9.04 4.74 2.31
N GLU A 45 10.30 4.90 1.93
CA GLU A 45 11.45 4.88 2.85
C GLU A 45 11.39 6.03 3.85
N GLU A 46 11.00 7.23 3.40
CA GLU A 46 10.90 8.40 4.26
C GLU A 46 9.70 8.30 5.21
N VAL A 47 8.55 7.83 4.72
CA VAL A 47 7.36 7.64 5.57
C VAL A 47 7.64 6.64 6.67
N LYS A 48 8.33 5.54 6.38
CA LYS A 48 8.63 4.50 7.36
C LYS A 48 9.50 5.01 8.52
N LEU A 49 10.39 5.98 8.25
CA LEU A 49 11.26 6.58 9.25
C LEU A 49 10.59 7.71 10.04
N ASN A 50 9.60 8.38 9.45
CA ASN A 50 9.00 9.61 9.98
C ASN A 50 7.50 9.50 10.29
N GLN A 51 6.98 8.28 10.41
CA GLN A 51 5.55 8.01 10.50
C GLN A 51 4.83 8.84 11.57
N GLU A 52 5.40 8.97 12.77
CA GLU A 52 4.78 9.74 13.86
C GLU A 52 4.60 11.23 13.51
N SER A 53 5.58 11.83 12.83
CA SER A 53 5.54 13.25 12.46
C SER A 53 4.54 13.49 11.32
N ILE A 54 4.47 12.55 10.38
CA ILE A 54 3.48 12.56 9.29
C ILE A 54 2.06 12.35 9.82
N ASP A 55 1.86 11.34 10.69
CA ASP A 55 0.57 11.07 11.36
C ASP A 55 0.08 12.30 12.12
N LYS A 56 0.99 12.99 12.85
CA LYS A 56 0.67 14.25 13.53
C LYS A 56 0.21 15.31 12.55
N ARG A 57 0.91 15.50 11.43
CA ARG A 57 0.55 16.49 10.43
C ARG A 57 -0.79 16.19 9.74
N VAL A 58 -1.06 14.92 9.41
CA VAL A 58 -2.36 14.48 8.89
C VAL A 58 -3.47 14.84 9.86
N LYS A 59 -3.26 14.61 11.17
CA LYS A 59 -4.23 14.98 12.20
C LYS A 59 -4.47 16.50 12.26
N GLU A 60 -3.40 17.30 12.29
CA GLU A 60 -3.51 18.78 12.29
C GLU A 60 -4.32 19.29 11.09
N LEU A 61 -4.04 18.76 9.90
CA LEU A 61 -4.77 19.11 8.68
C LEU A 61 -6.24 18.66 8.73
N SER A 62 -6.53 17.51 9.35
CA SER A 62 -7.90 17.03 9.56
C SER A 62 -8.67 17.92 10.55
N ASP A 63 -8.04 18.28 11.67
CA ASP A 63 -8.63 19.15 12.70
C ASP A 63 -8.92 20.55 12.13
N ASP A 64 -8.08 21.04 11.22
CA ASP A 64 -8.25 22.31 10.49
C ASP A 64 -9.27 22.23 9.33
N GLY A 65 -9.85 21.06 9.03
CA GLY A 65 -10.76 20.86 7.89
C GLY A 65 -10.08 20.97 6.51
N LYS A 66 -8.75 20.83 6.45
CA LYS A 66 -7.94 20.90 5.22
C LYS A 66 -7.78 19.54 4.51
N ILE A 67 -8.35 18.48 5.07
CA ILE A 67 -8.43 17.14 4.48
C ILE A 67 -9.91 16.77 4.31
N ASN A 68 -10.27 16.26 3.13
CA ASN A 68 -11.58 15.65 2.91
C ASN A 68 -11.53 14.13 3.16
N ASP A 69 -12.70 13.51 3.31
CA ASP A 69 -12.83 12.08 3.62
C ASP A 69 -12.11 11.17 2.62
N LYS A 70 -12.07 11.55 1.33
CA LYS A 70 -11.41 10.77 0.27
C LYS A 70 -9.90 10.74 0.45
N LYS A 71 -9.27 11.90 0.69
CA LYS A 71 -7.84 12.01 0.98
C LYS A 71 -7.50 11.34 2.30
N PHE A 72 -8.35 11.50 3.32
CA PHE A 72 -8.16 10.81 4.60
C PHE A 72 -8.19 9.28 4.45
N GLY A 73 -9.13 8.75 3.66
CA GLY A 73 -9.19 7.33 3.32
C GLY A 73 -7.91 6.83 2.64
N LYS A 74 -7.38 7.59 1.66
CA LYS A 74 -6.11 7.26 1.00
C LYS A 74 -4.92 7.27 1.97
N PHE A 75 -4.87 8.18 2.96
CA PHE A 75 -3.85 8.15 4.01
C PHE A 75 -3.90 6.88 4.85
N ILE A 76 -5.10 6.43 5.22
CA ILE A 76 -5.26 5.17 5.98
C ILE A 76 -4.72 4.00 5.19
N ASP A 77 -5.01 3.94 3.88
CA ASP A 77 -4.56 2.85 3.02
C ASP A 77 -3.03 2.88 2.79
N LEU A 78 -2.44 4.07 2.56
CA LEU A 78 -0.99 4.26 2.49
C LEU A 78 -0.31 3.81 3.79
N LYS A 79 -0.88 4.18 4.95
CA LYS A 79 -0.36 3.77 6.26
C LYS A 79 -0.41 2.25 6.46
N ARG A 80 -1.50 1.60 6.02
CA ARG A 80 -1.63 0.13 6.09
C ARG A 80 -0.58 -0.57 5.21
N ALA A 81 -0.24 0.01 4.06
CA ALA A 81 0.73 -0.57 3.15
C ALA A 81 2.16 -0.62 3.71
N LEU A 82 2.52 0.25 4.68
CA LEU A 82 3.87 0.32 5.26
C LEU A 82 4.38 -0.98 5.92
N ASN A 83 3.45 -1.85 6.31
CA ASN A 83 3.74 -3.13 6.96
C ASN A 83 2.67 -4.18 6.60
N PHE A 84 2.26 -4.21 5.34
CA PHE A 84 1.19 -5.08 4.84
C PHE A 84 1.55 -6.57 4.93
N SER A 85 2.74 -6.92 4.46
CA SER A 85 3.26 -8.29 4.37
C SER A 85 4.38 -8.56 5.36
N GLY A 86 5.03 -7.51 5.87
CA GLY A 86 6.26 -7.62 6.66
C GLY A 86 7.52 -7.84 5.81
N ASN A 87 7.39 -7.82 4.48
CA ASN A 87 8.50 -7.77 3.52
C ASN A 87 8.57 -6.36 2.91
N ASN A 88 9.68 -5.66 3.13
CA ASN A 88 9.86 -4.28 2.69
C ASN A 88 9.66 -4.08 1.17
N SER A 89 10.12 -5.00 0.32
CA SER A 89 9.98 -4.85 -1.12
C SER A 89 8.52 -4.96 -1.57
N ILE A 90 7.75 -5.86 -0.95
CA ILE A 90 6.31 -6.01 -1.21
C ILE A 90 5.54 -4.81 -0.64
N ASP A 91 5.85 -4.42 0.59
CA ASP A 91 5.21 -3.29 1.27
C ASP A 91 5.44 -1.98 0.50
N LYS A 92 6.67 -1.77 0.00
CA LYS A 92 7.03 -0.67 -0.90
C LYS A 92 6.21 -0.72 -2.19
N ALA A 93 6.19 -1.87 -2.87
CA ALA A 93 5.46 -2.02 -4.12
C ALA A 93 3.97 -1.69 -3.94
N TYR A 94 3.35 -2.19 -2.87
CA TYR A 94 1.95 -1.94 -2.57
C TYR A 94 1.68 -0.48 -2.21
N TYR A 95 2.56 0.14 -1.40
CA TYR A 95 2.50 1.56 -1.06
C TYR A 95 2.54 2.44 -2.30
N GLU A 96 3.51 2.23 -3.19
CA GLU A 96 3.68 2.98 -4.43
C GLU A 96 2.50 2.77 -5.39
N THR A 97 1.91 1.58 -5.40
CA THR A 97 0.68 1.34 -6.17
C THR A 97 -0.48 2.17 -5.62
N ILE A 98 -0.73 2.17 -4.31
CA ILE A 98 -1.77 3.01 -3.69
C ILE A 98 -1.51 4.49 -3.97
N GLN A 99 -0.26 4.95 -3.87
CA GLN A 99 0.13 6.32 -4.14
C GLN A 99 -0.27 6.75 -5.56
N SER A 100 -0.07 5.87 -6.54
CA SER A 100 -0.41 6.10 -7.95
C SER A 100 -1.92 6.13 -8.27
N VAL A 101 -2.79 5.65 -7.37
CA VAL A 101 -4.23 5.58 -7.63
C VAL A 101 -4.83 6.98 -7.77
N GLN A 102 -5.47 7.21 -8.92
CA GLN A 102 -6.19 8.44 -9.25
C GLN A 102 -7.54 8.13 -9.94
N PRO A 103 -8.63 8.87 -9.64
CA PRO A 103 -8.78 9.79 -8.50
C PRO A 103 -8.76 9.09 -7.13
N GLU A 104 -8.52 9.82 -6.04
CA GLU A 104 -8.34 9.26 -4.69
C GLU A 104 -9.54 8.42 -4.21
N GLU A 105 -10.75 8.74 -4.68
CA GLU A 105 -11.98 8.02 -4.37
C GLU A 105 -11.98 6.53 -4.79
N LYS A 106 -11.12 6.14 -5.73
CA LYS A 106 -10.99 4.73 -6.15
C LYS A 106 -10.14 3.91 -5.17
N THR A 107 -9.33 4.56 -4.34
CA THR A 107 -8.33 3.89 -3.49
C THR A 107 -8.99 2.86 -2.58
N GLY A 108 -10.05 3.23 -1.86
CA GLY A 108 -10.68 2.33 -0.89
C GLY A 108 -11.22 1.04 -1.53
N LEU A 109 -11.83 1.13 -2.72
CA LEU A 109 -12.32 -0.07 -3.44
C LEU A 109 -11.15 -0.96 -3.90
N LEU A 110 -10.12 -0.36 -4.49
CA LEU A 110 -8.97 -1.11 -5.02
C LEU A 110 -8.14 -1.74 -3.90
N SER A 111 -7.91 -1.03 -2.81
CA SER A 111 -7.26 -1.54 -1.60
C SER A 111 -8.03 -2.71 -1.02
N PHE A 112 -9.36 -2.60 -0.94
CA PHE A 112 -10.23 -3.65 -0.43
C PHE A 112 -10.22 -4.91 -1.33
N GLU A 113 -10.36 -4.74 -2.64
CA GLU A 113 -10.28 -5.83 -3.62
C GLU A 113 -8.94 -6.56 -3.55
N PHE A 114 -7.83 -5.82 -3.43
CA PHE A 114 -6.50 -6.39 -3.28
C PHE A 114 -6.38 -7.19 -1.99
N GLN A 115 -6.76 -6.59 -0.86
CA GLN A 115 -6.64 -7.22 0.46
C GLN A 115 -7.45 -8.53 0.55
N MET A 116 -8.70 -8.52 0.09
CA MET A 116 -9.57 -9.70 0.14
C MET A 116 -9.10 -10.84 -0.77
N ASN A 117 -8.52 -10.51 -1.92
CA ASN A 117 -7.97 -11.51 -2.82
C ASN A 117 -6.64 -12.05 -2.34
N PHE A 118 -5.78 -11.20 -1.76
CA PHE A 118 -4.55 -11.64 -1.12
C PHE A 118 -4.82 -12.62 0.03
N GLN A 119 -5.77 -12.28 0.90
CA GLN A 119 -6.19 -13.11 2.02
C GLN A 119 -6.77 -14.45 1.56
N GLY A 120 -7.67 -14.43 0.57
CA GLY A 120 -8.23 -15.65 0.01
C GLY A 120 -7.17 -16.53 -0.65
N PHE A 121 -6.29 -15.94 -1.46
CA PHE A 121 -5.21 -16.66 -2.12
C PHE A 121 -4.26 -17.33 -1.11
N ALA A 122 -3.91 -16.63 -0.04
CA ALA A 122 -3.11 -17.19 1.05
C ALA A 122 -3.77 -18.39 1.76
N GLN A 123 -5.10 -18.54 1.64
CA GLN A 123 -5.88 -19.65 2.17
C GLN A 123 -6.22 -20.71 1.10
N GLY A 124 -5.72 -20.55 -0.13
CA GLY A 124 -5.99 -21.44 -1.26
C GLY A 124 -7.34 -21.20 -1.94
N GLU A 125 -7.99 -20.05 -1.71
CA GLU A 125 -9.20 -19.66 -2.44
C GLU A 125 -8.87 -19.13 -3.85
N ASP A 126 -9.84 -19.30 -4.76
CA ASP A 126 -9.79 -18.70 -6.08
C ASP A 126 -9.88 -17.16 -6.01
N ILE A 127 -9.11 -16.50 -6.87
CA ILE A 127 -9.18 -15.05 -7.04
C ILE A 127 -10.45 -14.69 -7.81
N SER A 128 -11.29 -13.89 -7.18
CA SER A 128 -12.58 -13.48 -7.72
C SER A 128 -12.96 -12.09 -7.19
N PRO A 129 -13.83 -11.35 -7.90
CA PRO A 129 -14.31 -10.06 -7.42
C PRO A 129 -14.96 -10.21 -6.05
N THR A 130 -14.72 -9.29 -5.12
CA THR A 130 -15.20 -9.48 -3.73
C THR A 130 -16.71 -9.61 -3.61
N PHE A 131 -17.47 -8.99 -4.52
CA PHE A 131 -18.92 -9.12 -4.57
C PHE A 131 -19.43 -10.48 -5.07
N MET A 132 -18.54 -11.33 -5.61
CA MET A 132 -18.84 -12.72 -6.01
C MET A 132 -18.47 -13.74 -4.93
N LYS A 133 -17.75 -13.34 -3.88
CA LYS A 133 -17.38 -14.24 -2.78
C LYS A 133 -18.60 -14.51 -1.90
N ASP A 134 -19.08 -15.76 -1.91
CA ASP A 134 -20.15 -16.20 -1.03
C ASP A 134 -19.68 -16.13 0.42
N GLY A 135 -20.39 -15.34 1.22
CA GLY A 135 -19.99 -15.07 2.60
C GLY A 135 -19.25 -13.75 2.72
N ARG A 136 -20.04 -12.66 2.80
CA ARG A 136 -19.72 -11.57 3.73
C ARG A 136 -19.68 -12.18 5.14
N SER A 137 -18.64 -12.93 5.49
CA SER A 137 -18.49 -13.39 6.87
C SER A 137 -18.14 -12.14 7.68
N GLY A 138 -19.18 -11.49 8.19
CA GLY A 138 -19.11 -10.28 8.99
C GLY A 138 -18.49 -10.52 10.37
N ASN A 139 -17.56 -11.48 10.51
CA ASN A 139 -16.87 -11.84 11.74
C ASN A 139 -15.56 -12.64 11.52
N GLY A 140 -15.12 -12.86 10.28
CA GLY A 140 -13.80 -13.46 10.05
C GLY A 140 -12.72 -12.42 10.31
N SER A 141 -11.84 -12.64 11.30
CA SER A 141 -10.56 -11.94 11.34
C SER A 141 -9.75 -12.38 10.13
N TYR A 142 -10.03 -11.82 8.96
CA TYR A 142 -9.26 -12.02 7.73
C TYR A 142 -7.85 -11.40 7.82
N ILE A 143 -7.39 -11.01 9.00
CA ILE A 143 -6.03 -10.53 9.22
C ILE A 143 -5.12 -11.76 9.15
N LEU A 144 -4.44 -11.94 8.02
CA LEU A 144 -3.33 -12.89 7.95
C LEU A 144 -2.33 -12.52 9.04
N ASN A 145 -1.89 -13.50 9.82
CA ASN A 145 -0.76 -13.25 10.70
C ASN A 145 0.50 -13.02 9.85
N LYS A 146 1.52 -12.37 10.43
CA LYS A 146 2.75 -11.99 9.71
C LYS A 146 3.38 -13.17 8.95
N ASN A 147 3.38 -14.36 9.54
CA ASN A 147 3.98 -15.55 8.93
C ASN A 147 3.21 -16.02 7.70
N GLN A 148 1.87 -15.96 7.74
CA GLN A 148 1.03 -16.30 6.60
C GLN A 148 1.26 -15.35 5.43
N ALA A 149 1.28 -14.03 5.69
CA ALA A 149 1.50 -13.02 4.66
C ALA A 149 2.90 -13.15 4.01
N THR A 150 3.95 -13.43 4.79
CA THR A 150 5.32 -13.61 4.26
C THR A 150 5.51 -14.89 3.45
N SER A 151 4.61 -15.88 3.58
CA SER A 151 4.73 -17.18 2.91
C SER A 151 4.02 -17.26 1.56
N VAL A 152 3.30 -16.21 1.19
CA VAL A 152 2.58 -16.16 -0.09
C VAL A 152 3.58 -16.07 -1.25
N ASP A 153 3.38 -16.89 -2.27
CA ASP A 153 4.02 -16.72 -3.56
C ASP A 153 3.38 -15.52 -4.27
N PHE A 154 4.04 -14.36 -4.18
CA PHE A 154 3.52 -13.11 -4.75
C PHE A 154 3.48 -13.12 -6.28
N ASP A 155 4.41 -13.80 -6.95
CA ASP A 155 4.36 -13.94 -8.41
C ASP A 155 3.13 -14.75 -8.83
N ALA A 156 2.88 -15.88 -8.15
CA ALA A 156 1.69 -16.69 -8.39
C ALA A 156 0.40 -15.91 -8.09
N PHE A 157 0.36 -15.15 -6.98
CA PHE A 157 -0.77 -14.32 -6.61
C PHE A 157 -1.07 -13.25 -7.68
N ILE A 158 -0.08 -12.46 -8.05
CA ILE A 158 -0.21 -11.35 -9.01
C ILE A 158 -0.68 -11.89 -10.37
N ASN A 159 -0.03 -12.94 -10.88
CA ASN A 159 -0.37 -13.53 -12.16
C ASN A 159 -1.79 -14.12 -12.16
N SER A 160 -2.17 -14.79 -11.08
CA SER A 160 -3.53 -15.32 -10.92
C SER A 160 -4.58 -14.20 -10.88
N ALA A 161 -4.26 -13.09 -10.22
CA ALA A 161 -5.16 -11.95 -10.11
C ALA A 161 -5.39 -11.29 -11.46
N ILE A 162 -4.31 -10.95 -12.17
CA ILE A 162 -4.39 -10.35 -13.51
C ILE A 162 -5.19 -11.26 -14.43
N ALA A 163 -4.85 -12.55 -14.50
CA ALA A 163 -5.55 -13.50 -15.37
C ALA A 163 -7.06 -13.62 -15.06
N SER A 164 -7.42 -13.67 -13.77
CA SER A 164 -8.84 -13.76 -13.35
C SER A 164 -9.61 -12.47 -13.70
N PHE A 165 -9.07 -11.30 -13.38
CA PHE A 165 -9.75 -10.04 -13.62
C PHE A 165 -9.78 -9.65 -15.12
N GLU A 166 -8.77 -10.01 -15.91
CA GLU A 166 -8.81 -9.84 -17.38
C GLU A 166 -9.87 -10.73 -18.04
N LYS A 167 -10.04 -11.96 -17.54
CA LYS A 167 -11.12 -12.85 -17.97
C LYS A 167 -12.49 -12.25 -17.64
N ASN A 168 -12.68 -11.70 -16.44
CA ASN A 168 -13.92 -11.05 -16.04
C ASN A 168 -14.20 -9.76 -16.84
N LEU A 169 -13.17 -8.96 -17.10
CA LEU A 169 -13.26 -7.79 -17.98
C LEU A 169 -13.69 -8.17 -19.40
N THR A 170 -13.07 -9.21 -19.96
CA THR A 170 -13.42 -9.73 -21.29
C THR A 170 -14.87 -10.19 -21.33
N LYS A 171 -15.31 -10.92 -20.29
CA LYS A 171 -16.70 -11.37 -20.15
C LYS A 171 -17.65 -10.16 -20.10
N ALA A 172 -17.38 -9.17 -19.25
CA ALA A 172 -18.21 -7.98 -19.11
C ALA A 172 -18.34 -7.18 -20.42
N LYS A 173 -17.24 -7.02 -21.17
CA LYS A 173 -17.23 -6.41 -22.51
C LYS A 173 -18.07 -7.21 -23.50
N SER A 174 -17.87 -8.53 -23.55
CA SER A 174 -18.58 -9.42 -24.49
C SER A 174 -20.08 -9.54 -24.21
N SER A 175 -20.49 -9.41 -22.95
CA SER A 175 -21.90 -9.47 -22.55
C SER A 175 -22.61 -8.12 -22.60
N ASN A 176 -21.96 -7.07 -23.11
CA ASN A 176 -22.47 -5.69 -23.09
C ASN A 176 -22.94 -5.26 -21.69
N ALA A 177 -22.19 -5.64 -20.65
CA ALA A 177 -22.47 -5.17 -19.29
C ALA A 177 -22.39 -3.63 -19.24
N GLU A 178 -23.03 -3.01 -18.25
CA GLU A 178 -22.97 -1.57 -18.07
C GLU A 178 -21.52 -1.05 -18.06
N ASN A 179 -21.28 0.12 -18.67
CA ASN A 179 -19.96 0.74 -18.72
C ASN A 179 -19.33 0.91 -17.34
N SER A 180 -20.15 1.17 -16.31
CA SER A 180 -19.75 1.22 -14.90
C SER A 180 -19.03 -0.06 -14.45
N VAL A 181 -19.61 -1.22 -14.77
CA VAL A 181 -19.06 -2.55 -14.45
C VAL A 181 -17.78 -2.81 -15.22
N GLN A 182 -17.75 -2.48 -16.52
CA GLN A 182 -16.55 -2.64 -17.33
C GLN A 182 -15.40 -1.77 -16.79
N ASN A 183 -15.68 -0.53 -16.40
CA ASN A 183 -14.70 0.40 -15.84
C ASN A 183 -14.18 -0.05 -14.46
N GLN A 184 -15.01 -0.68 -13.64
CA GLN A 184 -14.58 -1.28 -12.38
C GLN A 184 -13.58 -2.41 -12.62
N TYR A 185 -13.90 -3.36 -13.51
CA TYR A 185 -12.97 -4.44 -13.86
C TYR A 185 -11.66 -3.92 -14.47
N GLN A 186 -11.75 -2.91 -15.35
CA GLN A 186 -10.56 -2.28 -15.91
C GLN A 186 -9.69 -1.66 -14.81
N GLY A 187 -10.28 -0.91 -13.88
CA GLY A 187 -9.54 -0.32 -12.76
C GLY A 187 -8.85 -1.36 -11.87
N ILE A 188 -9.48 -2.52 -11.63
CA ILE A 188 -8.85 -3.61 -10.87
C ILE A 188 -7.68 -4.22 -11.65
N VAL A 189 -7.83 -4.48 -12.95
CA VAL A 189 -6.75 -4.99 -13.80
C VAL A 189 -5.57 -4.01 -13.82
N ASP A 190 -5.84 -2.72 -14.01
CA ASP A 190 -4.81 -1.68 -14.05
C ASP A 190 -4.07 -1.56 -12.72
N PHE A 191 -4.79 -1.69 -11.59
CA PHE A 191 -4.20 -1.73 -10.26
C PHE A 191 -3.22 -2.90 -10.10
N TYR A 192 -3.61 -4.12 -10.47
CA TYR A 192 -2.72 -5.29 -10.36
C TYR A 192 -1.52 -5.21 -11.32
N LYS A 193 -1.69 -4.65 -12.52
CA LYS A 193 -0.56 -4.41 -13.44
C LYS A 193 0.42 -3.39 -12.88
N THR A 194 -0.09 -2.30 -12.31
CA THR A 194 0.74 -1.29 -11.65
C THR A 194 1.49 -1.90 -10.45
N PHE A 195 0.80 -2.73 -9.66
CA PHE A 195 1.44 -3.49 -8.58
C PHE A 195 2.51 -4.45 -9.09
N GLN A 196 2.26 -5.19 -10.18
CA GLN A 196 3.26 -6.05 -10.80
C GLN A 196 4.50 -5.27 -11.24
N GLU A 197 4.33 -4.10 -11.84
CA GLU A 197 5.45 -3.23 -12.25
C GLU A 197 6.27 -2.77 -11.04
N ASN A 198 5.61 -2.30 -9.98
CA ASN A 198 6.30 -1.85 -8.76
C ASN A 198 6.96 -3.02 -8.02
N PHE A 199 6.31 -4.19 -7.96
CA PHE A 199 6.87 -5.40 -7.38
C PHE A 199 8.13 -5.83 -8.13
N ASN A 200 8.09 -5.84 -9.46
CA ASN A 200 9.26 -6.16 -10.29
C ASN A 200 10.40 -5.15 -10.11
N LYS A 201 10.12 -3.87 -9.86
CA LYS A 201 11.15 -2.87 -9.54
C LYS A 201 11.74 -3.12 -8.15
N ALA A 202 10.89 -3.22 -7.13
CA ALA A 202 11.30 -3.35 -5.72
C ALA A 202 12.02 -4.67 -5.40
N THR A 203 11.81 -5.73 -6.21
CA THR A 203 12.51 -7.02 -6.08
C THR A 203 13.81 -7.10 -6.89
N LYS A 204 13.98 -6.24 -7.90
CA LYS A 204 15.20 -6.15 -8.72
C LYS A 204 16.16 -5.07 -8.23
N GLU A 205 15.71 -4.11 -7.42
CA GLU A 205 16.57 -3.15 -6.75
C GLU A 205 17.57 -3.90 -5.84
N PRO A 206 18.90 -3.71 -6.00
CA PRO A 206 19.85 -4.27 -5.05
C PRO A 206 19.54 -3.70 -3.66
N TYR A 207 19.42 -4.58 -2.67
CA TYR A 207 19.34 -4.19 -1.27
C TYR A 207 20.58 -3.35 -0.93
N TYR A 208 20.47 -2.02 -0.97
CA TYR A 208 21.37 -1.16 -0.23
C TYR A 208 20.93 -1.21 1.23
N ALA A 209 21.33 -2.29 1.87
CA ALA A 209 21.22 -2.53 3.29
C ALA A 209 22.22 -1.71 4.09
#